data_AF-A0A842KUY6-F1
#
_entry.id   AF-A0A842KUY6-F1
#
_cell.length_a   1.000
_cell.length_b   1.000
_cell.length_c   1.000
_cell.angle_alpha   90.00
_cell.angle_beta   90.00
_cell.angle_gamma   90.00
#
_symmetry.space_group_name_H-M   'P 1'
#
loop_
_entity.id
_entity.type
_entity.pdbx_description
1 polymer ?
#
loop_
_entity_poly.entity_id
_entity_poly.type
_entity_poly.pdbx_seq_one_letter_code
_entity_poly.pdbx_strand_id
1 'polypeptide(L)'
;ETVNRIMLQTTPQDAVDLYEAISIAQPGGMGKQDQFDVNDEESKTKIIKEKVTLFDVLKLSSSWDLIARELTSSMPITFNIGFPTFKETYKKADMNAAVVQTFLTILSNFQDTLIQRQHGKEAAVKVTNEAMEILNKGGILTGQGLKALKSLDKKLQKRGINPGTTADLTASSIMVGLIDYYWDKIE
;
A
#
# COMPACT_ATOMS: atom_id res chain seq x y z
N GLU A 1 16.13 -3.06 -8.74
CA GLU A 1 17.52 -2.98 -8.27
C GLU A 1 17.80 -1.73 -7.44
N THR A 2 17.54 -0.52 -7.95
CA THR A 2 17.81 0.75 -7.24
C THR A 2 17.10 0.89 -5.89
N VAL A 3 15.80 0.56 -5.80
CA VAL A 3 15.03 0.64 -4.53
C VAL A 3 15.68 -0.25 -3.46
N ASN A 4 16.03 -1.49 -3.80
CA ASN A 4 16.69 -2.41 -2.88
C ASN A 4 18.01 -1.82 -2.34
N ARG A 5 18.81 -1.24 -3.24
CA ARG A 5 20.09 -0.63 -2.87
C ARG A 5 19.89 0.53 -1.90
N ILE A 6 18.92 1.41 -2.16
CA ILE A 6 18.59 2.53 -1.28
C ILE A 6 18.17 2.01 0.10
N MET A 7 17.25 1.05 0.13
CA MET A 7 16.73 0.50 1.38
C MET A 7 17.83 -0.17 2.21
N LEU A 8 18.70 -0.98 1.59
CA LEU A 8 19.84 -1.62 2.27
C LEU A 8 20.91 -0.64 2.76
N GLN A 9 20.89 0.61 2.27
CA GLN A 9 21.81 1.68 2.69
C GLN A 9 21.19 2.63 3.72
N THR A 10 19.94 2.41 4.13
CA THR A 10 19.32 3.19 5.19
C THR A 10 20.07 3.04 6.51
N THR A 11 19.91 4.04 7.37
CA THR A 11 20.63 4.18 8.62
C THR A 11 19.69 4.05 9.82
N PRO A 12 20.24 3.93 11.04
CA PRO A 12 19.43 4.04 12.25
C PRO A 12 18.73 5.38 12.41
N GLN A 13 19.28 6.45 11.86
CA GLN A 13 18.62 7.75 11.87
C GLN A 13 17.35 7.74 11.00
N ASP A 14 17.41 7.12 9.82
CA ASP A 14 16.22 6.98 8.96
C ASP A 14 15.09 6.19 9.65
N ALA A 15 15.45 5.21 10.50
CA ALA A 15 14.48 4.48 11.32
C ALA A 15 13.88 5.38 12.41
N VAL A 16 14.68 6.18 13.12
CA VAL A 16 14.18 7.13 14.13
C VAL A 16 13.26 8.17 13.49
N ASP A 17 13.64 8.72 12.34
CA ASP A 17 12.85 9.72 11.61
C ASP A 17 11.50 9.12 11.17
N LEU A 18 11.47 7.85 10.75
CA LEU A 18 10.21 7.14 10.51
C LEU A 18 9.35 7.06 11.77
N TYR A 19 9.93 6.76 12.94
CA TYR A 19 9.19 6.64 14.20
C TYR A 19 8.61 7.98 14.63
N GLU A 20 9.35 9.07 14.44
CA GLU A 20 8.87 10.43 14.66
C GLU A 20 7.72 10.77 13.70
N ALA A 21 7.86 10.47 12.42
CA ALA A 21 6.80 10.68 11.44
C ALA A 21 5.52 9.90 11.77
N ILE A 22 5.65 8.64 12.23
CA ILE A 22 4.51 7.83 12.68
C ILE A 22 3.87 8.43 13.94
N SER A 23 4.67 8.88 14.91
CA SER A 23 4.18 9.51 16.13
C SER A 23 3.39 10.79 15.83
N ILE A 24 3.85 11.58 14.86
CA ILE A 24 3.14 12.79 14.37
C ILE A 24 1.85 12.40 13.64
N ALA A 25 1.91 11.41 12.75
CA ALA A 25 0.77 11.01 11.91
C ALA A 25 -0.33 10.27 12.70
N GLN A 26 0.03 9.61 13.81
CA GLN A 26 -0.87 8.81 14.66
C GLN A 26 -1.76 7.84 13.86
N PRO A 27 -1.18 6.96 13.03
CA PRO A 27 -1.97 6.05 12.21
C PRO A 27 -2.75 5.06 13.09
N GLY A 28 -4.01 4.82 12.72
CA GLY A 28 -4.88 3.92 13.47
C GLY A 28 -4.43 2.45 13.36
N GLY A 29 -4.48 1.72 14.47
CA GLY A 29 -4.33 0.26 14.49
C GLY A 29 -2.90 -0.27 14.59
N MET A 30 -1.93 0.55 15.02
CA MET A 30 -0.52 0.11 15.17
C MET A 30 -0.32 -1.00 16.22
N GLY A 31 -1.19 -1.07 17.23
CA GLY A 31 -1.11 -2.09 18.28
C GLY A 31 0.19 -1.98 19.09
N LYS A 32 0.46 -3.01 19.90
CA LYS A 32 1.71 -3.16 20.67
C LYS A 32 2.64 -4.15 19.95
N GLN A 33 3.93 -3.87 19.94
CA GLN A 33 4.95 -4.76 19.36
C GLN A 33 5.98 -5.17 20.41
N ASP A 34 6.54 -6.37 20.27
CA ASP A 34 7.54 -6.90 21.21
C ASP A 34 8.93 -6.27 20.99
N GLN A 35 9.24 -5.89 19.74
CA GLN A 35 10.50 -5.28 19.35
C GLN A 35 10.26 -3.91 18.72
N PHE A 36 11.03 -2.92 19.20
CA PHE A 36 11.01 -1.55 18.70
C PHE A 36 9.59 -1.01 18.53
N ASP A 37 8.74 -1.10 19.56
CA ASP A 37 7.37 -0.58 19.51
C ASP A 37 7.41 0.94 19.25
N VAL A 38 6.65 1.40 18.25
CA VAL A 38 6.58 2.82 17.90
C VAL A 38 5.94 3.67 19.00
N ASN A 39 5.18 3.05 19.91
CA ASN A 39 4.58 3.70 21.07
C ASN A 39 5.52 3.74 22.28
N ASP A 40 6.69 3.09 22.21
CA ASP A 40 7.71 3.10 23.26
C ASP A 40 8.82 4.10 22.90
N GLU A 41 8.93 5.17 23.70
CA GLU A 41 9.97 6.18 23.50
C GLU A 41 11.39 5.62 23.68
N GLU A 42 11.56 4.51 24.41
CA GLU A 42 12.86 3.83 24.50
C GLU A 42 13.27 3.18 23.17
N SER A 43 12.32 2.85 22.29
CA SER A 43 12.61 2.22 21.00
C SER A 43 13.57 3.04 20.17
N LYS A 44 13.40 4.37 20.11
CA LYS A 44 14.30 5.27 19.37
C LYS A 44 15.73 5.17 19.89
N THR A 45 15.90 5.13 21.22
CA THR A 45 17.22 4.99 21.85
C THR A 45 17.83 3.62 21.57
N LYS A 46 17.03 2.54 21.63
CA LYS A 46 17.48 1.17 21.31
C LYS A 46 17.90 1.03 19.84
N ILE A 47 17.12 1.59 18.91
CA ILE A 47 17.43 1.62 17.46
C ILE A 47 18.83 2.19 17.21
N ILE A 48 19.14 3.36 17.79
CA ILE A 48 20.45 4.00 17.64
C ILE A 48 21.56 3.15 18.26
N LYS A 49 21.36 2.67 19.48
CA LYS A 49 22.37 1.88 20.23
C LYS A 49 22.70 0.56 19.53
N GLU A 50 21.69 -0.13 19.03
CA GLU A 50 21.81 -1.44 18.38
C GLU A 50 22.10 -1.33 16.87
N LYS A 51 22.17 -0.10 16.33
CA LYS A 51 22.42 0.20 14.91
C LYS A 51 21.41 -0.46 13.97
N VAL A 52 20.15 -0.50 14.38
CA VAL A 52 19.05 -1.05 13.58
C VAL A 52 18.67 -0.05 12.50
N THR A 53 18.70 -0.45 11.23
CA THR A 53 18.39 0.44 10.10
C THR A 53 16.88 0.50 9.82
N LEU A 54 16.44 1.46 8.99
CA LEU A 54 15.05 1.52 8.52
C LEU A 54 14.64 0.21 7.81
N PHE A 55 15.54 -0.37 7.01
CA PHE A 55 15.29 -1.67 6.39
C PHE A 55 15.02 -2.77 7.43
N ASP A 56 15.84 -2.84 8.48
CA ASP A 56 15.70 -3.88 9.51
C ASP A 56 14.35 -3.78 10.22
N VAL A 57 13.93 -2.57 10.60
CA VAL A 57 12.63 -2.37 11.27
C VAL A 57 11.47 -2.76 10.35
N LEU A 58 11.47 -2.29 9.10
CA LEU A 58 10.42 -2.67 8.15
C LEU A 58 10.46 -4.18 7.85
N LYS A 59 11.64 -4.80 7.92
CA LYS A 59 11.77 -6.24 7.69
C LYS A 59 11.06 -7.04 8.77
N LEU A 60 11.09 -6.59 10.02
CA LEU A 60 10.36 -7.21 11.14
C LEU A 60 8.86 -7.26 10.87
N SER A 61 8.27 -6.20 10.32
CA SER A 61 6.83 -6.11 10.04
C SER A 61 6.40 -6.62 8.66
N SER A 62 7.34 -6.93 7.76
CA SER A 62 7.08 -7.30 6.37
C SER A 62 6.17 -8.53 6.14
N SER A 63 5.94 -9.36 7.16
CA SER A 63 5.03 -10.50 7.05
C SER A 63 3.56 -10.16 7.30
N TRP A 64 3.25 -9.02 7.92
CA TRP A 64 1.88 -8.56 8.19
C TRP A 64 1.58 -7.12 7.77
N ASP A 65 2.57 -6.35 7.31
CA ASP A 65 2.39 -5.01 6.75
C ASP A 65 2.84 -4.98 5.27
N LEU A 66 1.91 -4.65 4.37
CA LEU A 66 2.18 -4.65 2.93
C LEU A 66 3.13 -3.53 2.50
N ILE A 67 3.12 -2.37 3.17
CA ILE A 67 4.02 -1.27 2.85
C ILE A 67 5.44 -1.64 3.25
N ALA A 68 5.59 -2.21 4.45
CA ALA A 68 6.88 -2.72 4.91
C ALA A 68 7.40 -3.83 3.99
N ARG A 69 6.52 -4.73 3.53
CA ARG A 69 6.86 -5.75 2.54
C ARG A 69 7.30 -5.15 1.22
N GLU A 70 6.58 -4.17 0.67
CA GLU A 70 6.97 -3.51 -0.58
C GLU A 70 8.36 -2.92 -0.49
N LEU A 71 8.61 -2.08 0.53
CA LEU A 71 9.90 -1.40 0.66
C LEU A 71 11.06 -2.40 0.86
N THR A 72 10.84 -3.47 1.62
CA THR A 72 11.89 -4.48 1.85
C THR A 72 12.04 -5.53 0.76
N SER A 73 11.18 -5.52 -0.27
CA SER A 73 11.21 -6.48 -1.38
C SER A 73 11.28 -5.83 -2.77
N SER A 74 11.71 -4.57 -2.85
CA SER A 74 11.84 -3.81 -4.11
C SER A 74 10.53 -3.49 -4.81
N MET A 75 9.47 -3.31 -4.04
CA MET A 75 8.14 -2.84 -4.46
C MET A 75 7.47 -3.68 -5.58
N PRO A 76 7.34 -5.02 -5.43
CA PRO A 76 6.77 -5.88 -6.45
C PRO A 76 5.30 -5.58 -6.78
N ILE A 77 4.47 -5.15 -5.82
CA ILE A 77 3.07 -4.80 -6.10
C ILE A 77 3.01 -3.56 -6.99
N THR A 78 3.77 -2.52 -6.63
CA THR A 78 3.83 -1.29 -7.42
C THR A 78 4.34 -1.55 -8.83
N PHE A 79 5.50 -2.21 -8.99
CA PHE A 79 6.15 -2.34 -10.30
C PHE A 79 5.53 -3.42 -11.19
N ASN A 80 5.05 -4.53 -10.62
CA ASN A 80 4.62 -5.69 -11.42
C ASN A 80 3.10 -5.80 -11.58
N ILE A 81 2.32 -5.11 -10.74
CA ILE A 81 0.85 -5.22 -10.75
C ILE A 81 0.23 -3.85 -10.97
N GLY A 82 0.50 -2.89 -10.08
CA GLY A 82 -0.17 -1.59 -10.11
C GLY A 82 0.21 -0.75 -11.32
N PHE A 83 1.51 -0.48 -11.53
CA PHE A 83 1.98 0.29 -12.67
C PHE A 83 1.56 -0.30 -14.03
N PRO A 84 1.76 -1.62 -14.29
CA PRO A 84 1.29 -2.22 -15.54
C PRO A 84 -0.22 -2.09 -15.74
N THR A 85 -1.02 -2.29 -14.68
CA THR A 85 -2.48 -2.11 -14.74
C THR A 85 -2.86 -0.67 -15.09
N PHE A 86 -2.23 0.30 -14.44
CA PHE A 86 -2.45 1.72 -14.69
C PHE A 86 -2.13 2.07 -16.15
N LYS A 87 -0.92 1.72 -16.61
CA LYS A 87 -0.44 2.00 -17.97
C LYS A 87 -1.35 1.38 -19.03
N GLU A 88 -1.74 0.12 -18.88
CA GLU A 88 -2.60 -0.57 -19.86
C GLU A 88 -4.04 -0.06 -19.86
N THR A 89 -4.58 0.32 -18.70
CA THR A 89 -5.93 0.87 -18.61
C THR A 89 -5.99 2.28 -19.18
N TYR A 90 -5.00 3.11 -18.89
CA TYR A 90 -4.92 4.50 -19.38
C TYR A 90 -4.82 4.60 -20.90
N LYS A 91 -4.27 3.58 -21.58
CA LYS A 91 -4.28 3.50 -23.05
C LYS A 91 -5.69 3.36 -23.64
N LYS A 92 -6.67 2.89 -22.87
CA LYS A 92 -8.01 2.48 -23.33
C LYS A 92 -9.15 3.28 -22.69
N ALA A 93 -8.86 4.01 -21.62
CA ALA A 93 -9.85 4.72 -20.81
C ALA A 93 -9.24 6.00 -20.22
N ASP A 94 -10.07 6.82 -19.59
CA ASP A 94 -9.61 8.05 -18.94
C ASP A 94 -8.73 7.79 -17.69
N MET A 95 -8.12 8.86 -17.18
CA MET A 95 -7.27 8.83 -16.00
C MET A 95 -7.98 8.26 -14.77
N ASN A 96 -9.25 8.62 -14.55
CA ASN A 96 -9.99 8.16 -13.37
C ASN A 96 -10.23 6.65 -13.44
N ALA A 97 -10.63 6.16 -14.61
CA ALA A 97 -10.80 4.73 -14.85
C ALA A 97 -9.48 3.97 -14.64
N ALA A 98 -8.34 4.50 -15.11
CA ALA A 98 -7.04 3.87 -14.88
C ALA A 98 -6.67 3.77 -13.40
N VAL A 99 -6.89 4.84 -12.63
CA VAL A 99 -6.65 4.86 -11.17
C VAL A 99 -7.54 3.85 -10.45
N VAL A 100 -8.85 3.87 -10.71
CA VAL A 100 -9.80 2.99 -10.02
C VAL A 100 -9.59 1.52 -10.41
N GLN A 101 -9.28 1.24 -11.68
CA GLN A 101 -8.98 -0.12 -12.12
C GLN A 101 -7.70 -0.65 -11.45
N THR A 102 -6.70 0.20 -11.29
CA THR A 102 -5.45 -0.13 -10.57
C THR A 102 -5.73 -0.45 -9.11
N PHE A 103 -6.50 0.40 -8.42
CA PHE A 103 -6.92 0.17 -7.05
C PHE A 103 -7.65 -1.15 -6.88
N LEU A 104 -8.66 -1.43 -7.71
CA LEU A 104 -9.41 -2.70 -7.66
C LEU A 104 -8.52 -3.91 -7.91
N THR A 105 -7.60 -3.80 -8.87
CA THR A 105 -6.66 -4.88 -9.20
C THR A 105 -5.77 -5.21 -8.02
N ILE A 106 -5.19 -4.21 -7.35
CA ILE A 106 -4.38 -4.42 -6.13
C ILE A 106 -5.26 -5.02 -5.02
N LEU A 107 -6.43 -4.42 -4.74
CA LEU A 107 -7.31 -4.85 -3.64
C LEU A 107 -7.84 -6.28 -3.81
N SER A 108 -8.01 -6.75 -5.06
CA SER A 108 -8.46 -8.11 -5.34
C SER A 108 -7.37 -9.18 -5.17
N ASN A 109 -6.09 -8.78 -5.22
CA ASN A 109 -4.95 -9.70 -5.12
C ASN A 109 -4.33 -9.72 -3.72
N PHE A 110 -4.48 -8.63 -2.96
CA PHE A 110 -3.86 -8.48 -1.64
C PHE A 110 -4.86 -7.98 -0.61
N GLN A 111 -4.87 -8.65 0.55
CA GLN A 111 -5.68 -8.22 1.69
C GLN A 111 -5.09 -6.94 2.27
N ASP A 112 -5.91 -5.89 2.35
CA ASP A 112 -5.48 -4.59 2.86
C ASP A 112 -5.11 -4.66 4.35
N THR A 113 -3.88 -4.28 4.68
CA THR A 113 -3.34 -4.40 6.04
C THR A 113 -3.90 -3.35 6.99
N LEU A 114 -4.38 -2.20 6.51
CA LEU A 114 -5.13 -1.27 7.35
C LEU A 114 -6.49 -1.84 7.73
N ILE A 115 -7.21 -2.46 6.79
CA ILE A 115 -8.46 -3.18 7.10
C ILE A 115 -8.19 -4.30 8.10
N GLN A 116 -7.14 -5.10 7.91
CA GLN A 116 -6.80 -6.17 8.86
C GLN A 116 -6.57 -5.62 10.28
N ARG A 117 -5.82 -4.52 10.42
CA ARG A 117 -5.53 -3.87 11.71
C ARG A 117 -6.78 -3.31 12.39
N GLN A 118 -7.69 -2.69 11.64
CA GLN A 118 -8.84 -1.96 12.20
C GLN A 118 -10.12 -2.81 12.32
N HIS A 119 -10.29 -3.80 11.43
CA HIS A 119 -11.53 -4.57 11.29
C HIS A 119 -11.31 -6.09 11.25
N GLY A 120 -10.06 -6.55 11.37
CA GLY A 120 -9.71 -7.96 11.40
C GLY A 120 -9.56 -8.62 10.03
N LYS A 121 -8.95 -9.80 10.05
CA LYS A 121 -8.59 -10.58 8.85
C LYS A 121 -9.81 -10.95 8.00
N GLU A 122 -10.92 -11.35 8.64
CA GLU A 122 -12.14 -11.74 7.93
C GLU A 122 -12.74 -10.60 7.10
N ALA A 123 -12.71 -9.37 7.64
CA ALA A 123 -13.16 -8.19 6.92
C ALA A 123 -12.27 -7.93 5.69
N ALA A 124 -10.95 -8.02 5.84
CA ALA A 124 -10.02 -7.81 4.74
C ALA A 124 -10.19 -8.87 3.63
N VAL A 125 -10.34 -10.15 3.98
CA VAL A 125 -10.63 -11.24 3.03
C VAL A 125 -11.92 -10.97 2.28
N LYS A 126 -12.97 -10.57 3.01
CA LYS A 126 -14.27 -10.29 2.41
C LYS A 126 -14.20 -9.14 1.39
N VAL A 127 -13.53 -8.04 1.74
CA VAL A 127 -13.35 -6.90 0.83
C VAL A 127 -12.53 -7.28 -0.40
N THR A 128 -11.48 -8.08 -0.22
CA THR A 128 -10.64 -8.62 -1.32
C THR A 128 -11.50 -9.41 -2.31
N ASN A 129 -12.34 -10.33 -1.81
CA ASN A 129 -13.21 -11.14 -2.64
C ASN A 129 -14.27 -10.30 -3.38
N GLU A 130 -14.86 -9.30 -2.71
CA GLU A 130 -15.81 -8.39 -3.36
C GLU A 130 -15.15 -7.55 -4.46
N ALA A 131 -13.89 -7.12 -4.28
CA ALA A 131 -13.11 -6.46 -5.33
C ALA A 131 -12.84 -7.40 -6.52
N MET A 132 -12.52 -8.67 -6.26
CA MET A 132 -12.35 -9.70 -7.30
C MET A 132 -13.65 -9.92 -8.10
N GLU A 133 -14.80 -9.99 -7.45
CA GLU A 133 -16.10 -10.10 -8.13
C GLU A 133 -16.39 -8.89 -9.04
N ILE A 134 -15.97 -7.69 -8.63
CA ILE A 134 -16.11 -6.48 -9.45
C ILE A 134 -15.21 -6.57 -10.69
N LEU A 135 -13.96 -7.02 -10.54
CA LEU A 135 -13.05 -7.21 -11.67
C LEU A 135 -13.53 -8.28 -12.65
N ASN A 136 -14.10 -9.38 -12.15
CA ASN A 136 -14.70 -10.42 -13.01
C ASN A 136 -15.87 -9.90 -13.84
N LYS A 137 -16.53 -8.81 -13.39
CA LYS A 137 -17.55 -8.08 -14.16
C LYS A 137 -16.95 -7.02 -15.10
N GLY A 138 -15.63 -6.92 -15.21
CA GLY A 138 -14.91 -5.95 -16.03
C GLY A 138 -14.52 -4.66 -15.30
N GLY A 139 -14.62 -4.61 -13.98
CA GLY A 139 -14.14 -3.48 -13.18
C GLY A 139 -14.89 -2.17 -13.47
N ILE A 140 -14.18 -1.04 -13.40
CA ILE A 140 -14.78 0.26 -13.74
C ILE A 140 -15.08 0.40 -15.25
N LEU A 141 -14.51 -0.47 -16.08
CA LEU A 141 -14.59 -0.39 -17.54
C LEU A 141 -15.92 -0.89 -18.11
N THR A 142 -16.82 -1.44 -17.27
CA THR A 142 -18.15 -1.88 -17.68
C THR A 142 -19.23 -1.28 -16.80
N GLY A 143 -20.45 -1.14 -17.35
CA GLY A 143 -21.59 -0.67 -16.56
C GLY A 143 -21.95 -1.58 -15.39
N GLN A 144 -21.76 -2.90 -15.52
CA GLN A 144 -22.02 -3.85 -14.45
C GLN A 144 -21.00 -3.76 -13.32
N GLY A 145 -19.71 -3.68 -13.66
CA GLY A 145 -18.64 -3.53 -12.68
C GLY A 145 -18.70 -2.17 -11.99
N LEU A 146 -18.99 -1.08 -12.70
CA LEU A 146 -19.22 0.25 -12.11
C LEU A 146 -20.38 0.25 -11.10
N LYS A 147 -21.49 -0.43 -11.41
CA LYS A 147 -22.63 -0.55 -10.48
C LYS A 147 -22.23 -1.32 -9.22
N ALA A 148 -21.49 -2.42 -9.38
CA ALA A 148 -21.00 -3.23 -8.25
C ALA A 148 -19.99 -2.45 -7.39
N LEU A 149 -19.05 -1.72 -8.02
CA LEU A 149 -18.10 -0.83 -7.36
C LEU A 149 -18.81 0.21 -6.49
N LYS A 150 -19.80 0.94 -7.04
CA LYS A 150 -20.56 1.92 -6.27
C LYS A 150 -21.30 1.31 -5.07
N SER A 151 -21.71 0.04 -5.18
CA SER A 151 -22.33 -0.67 -4.06
C SER A 151 -21.32 -1.06 -2.98
N LEU A 152 -20.12 -1.50 -3.38
CA LEU A 152 -19.04 -1.81 -2.46
C LEU A 152 -18.60 -0.54 -1.71
N ASP A 153 -18.36 0.55 -2.44
CA ASP A 153 -17.93 1.84 -1.89
C ASP A 153 -18.89 2.35 -0.80
N LYS A 154 -20.19 2.41 -1.10
CA LYS A 154 -21.23 2.77 -0.10
C LYS A 154 -21.25 1.86 1.12
N LYS A 155 -21.02 0.56 0.91
CA LYS A 155 -20.99 -0.43 1.99
C LYS A 155 -19.77 -0.25 2.89
N LEU A 156 -18.60 0.01 2.31
CA LEU A 156 -17.37 0.29 3.04
C LEU A 156 -17.51 1.58 3.85
N GLN A 157 -18.00 2.65 3.22
CA GLN A 157 -18.26 3.94 3.87
C GLN A 157 -19.21 3.78 5.06
N LYS A 158 -20.34 3.09 4.89
CA LYS A 158 -21.31 2.85 5.97
C LYS A 158 -20.72 2.06 7.15
N ARG A 159 -19.73 1.22 6.90
CA ARG A 159 -19.05 0.39 7.92
C ARG A 159 -17.78 1.03 8.46
N GLY A 160 -17.39 2.19 7.96
CA GLY A 160 -16.12 2.84 8.30
C GLY A 160 -14.88 2.04 7.88
N ILE A 161 -15.00 1.14 6.89
CA ILE A 161 -13.89 0.31 6.43
C ILE A 161 -13.13 1.06 5.34
N ASN A 162 -11.84 1.32 5.57
CA ASN A 162 -10.98 2.03 4.62
C ASN A 162 -9.85 1.12 4.10
N PRO A 163 -9.81 0.77 2.80
CA PRO A 163 -8.68 0.10 2.16
C PRO A 163 -7.52 1.09 1.92
N GLY A 164 -6.98 1.65 3.00
CA GLY A 164 -5.97 2.72 2.95
C GLY A 164 -4.63 2.24 2.39
N THR A 165 -4.17 1.05 2.78
CA THR A 165 -2.90 0.51 2.26
C THR A 165 -2.97 0.29 0.75
N THR A 166 -4.11 -0.15 0.24
CA THR A 166 -4.36 -0.28 -1.20
C THR A 166 -4.31 1.08 -1.89
N ALA A 167 -4.82 2.14 -1.26
CA ALA A 167 -4.74 3.49 -1.79
C ALA A 167 -3.28 3.97 -1.89
N ASP A 168 -2.45 3.72 -0.87
CA ASP A 168 -1.02 4.05 -0.88
C ASP A 168 -0.28 3.34 -2.02
N LEU A 169 -0.55 2.04 -2.21
CA LEU A 169 0.02 1.24 -3.30
C LEU A 169 -0.47 1.68 -4.68
N THR A 170 -1.70 2.19 -4.76
CA THR A 170 -2.23 2.78 -6.00
C THR A 170 -1.51 4.09 -6.30
N ALA A 171 -1.30 4.94 -5.30
CA ALA A 171 -0.59 6.20 -5.45
C ALA A 171 0.86 5.99 -5.93
N SER A 172 1.59 5.05 -5.33
CA SER A 172 2.95 4.72 -5.78
C SER A 172 2.97 4.18 -7.21
N SER A 173 1.97 3.40 -7.60
CA SER A 173 1.82 2.88 -8.97
C SER A 173 1.56 3.98 -9.99
N ILE A 174 0.73 4.96 -9.64
CA ILE A 174 0.48 6.14 -10.48
C ILE A 174 1.75 6.98 -10.60
N MET A 175 2.48 7.19 -9.52
CA MET A 175 3.75 7.94 -9.54
C MET A 175 4.74 7.31 -10.52
N VAL A 176 4.92 5.99 -10.48
CA VAL A 176 5.76 5.27 -11.45
C VAL A 176 5.24 5.46 -12.87
N GLY A 177 3.92 5.36 -13.07
CA GLY A 177 3.30 5.60 -14.37
C GLY A 177 3.50 7.01 -14.93
N LEU A 178 3.47 8.02 -14.07
CA LEU A 178 3.75 9.41 -14.45
C LEU A 178 5.23 9.62 -14.77
N ILE A 179 6.14 9.06 -13.95
CA ILE A 179 7.58 9.11 -14.23
C ILE A 179 7.87 8.46 -15.58
N ASP A 180 7.38 7.25 -15.84
CA ASP A 180 7.53 6.55 -17.12
C ASP A 180 6.99 7.37 -18.30
N TYR A 181 5.82 7.98 -18.16
CA TYR A 181 5.22 8.80 -19.22
C TYR A 181 6.00 10.08 -19.54
N TYR A 182 6.59 10.73 -18.53
CA TYR A 182 7.34 11.97 -18.70
C TYR A 182 8.83 11.74 -18.94
N TRP A 183 9.38 10.57 -18.63
CA TRP A 183 10.78 10.24 -18.85
C TRP A 183 11.17 10.44 -20.30
N ASP A 184 10.38 9.87 -21.22
CA ASP A 184 10.58 9.98 -22.68
C ASP A 184 10.36 11.39 -23.24
N LYS A 185 9.92 12.35 -22.43
CA LYS A 185 9.65 13.74 -22.85
C LYS A 185 10.66 14.74 -22.32
N ILE A 186 11.54 14.31 -21.42
CA ILE A 186 12.57 15.14 -20.80
C ILE A 186 13.94 14.85 -21.44
N GLU A 187 14.11 13.68 -22.06
CA GLU A 187 15.20 13.38 -23.02
C GLU A 187 14.89 13.90 -24.43
#